data_AF-A0A5D3FNZ8-F1
#
_entry.id   AF-A0A5D3FNZ8-F1
#
_cell.length_a   1.000
_cell.length_b   1.000
_cell.length_c   1.000
_cell.angle_alpha   90.00
_cell.angle_beta   90.00
_cell.angle_gamma   90.00
#
_symmetry.space_group_name_H-M   'P 1'
#
loop_
_entity.id
_entity.type
_entity.pdbx_description
1 polymer ?
#
loop_
_entity_poly.entity_id
_entity_poly.type
_entity_poly.pdbx_seq_one_letter_code
_entity_poly.pdbx_strand_id
1 'polypeptide(L)' 'MVVTISVADVGQRISLRRRLPTGEYSDVVGVLESWSGGTLRVRRRDGEVVDVPETIMVAAKVVPPRPPPRRRPRDDG' A
#
# COMPACT_ATOMS: atom_id res chain seq x y z
N MET A 1 10.14 8.28 7.82
CA MET A 1 9.24 7.29 8.45
C MET A 1 7.89 7.93 8.60
N VAL A 2 6.91 7.57 7.78
CA VAL A 2 5.52 7.99 8.00
C VAL A 2 4.64 6.78 7.70
N VAL A 3 3.77 6.45 8.63
CA VAL A 3 2.70 5.47 8.48
C VAL A 3 1.41 6.26 8.46
N THR A 4 0.77 6.36 7.30
CA THR A 4 -0.49 7.12 7.11
C THR A 4 -1.67 6.22 6.81
N ILE A 5 -1.56 4.93 7.10
CA ILE A 5 -2.64 3.96 6.93
C ILE A 5 -3.20 3.57 8.29
N SER A 6 -4.45 3.14 8.30
CA SER A 6 -5.19 2.62 9.44
C SER A 6 -5.99 1.38 9.05
N VAL A 7 -6.60 0.73 10.04
CA VAL A 7 -7.56 -0.38 9.81
C VAL A 7 -8.74 0.02 8.92
N ALA A 8 -9.06 1.31 8.81
CA ALA A 8 -10.10 1.80 7.90
C ALA A 8 -9.70 1.72 6.42
N ASP A 9 -8.41 1.55 6.13
CA ASP A 9 -7.89 1.44 4.76
C ASP A 9 -7.90 -0.01 4.23
N VAL A 10 -8.47 -0.95 4.99
CA VAL A 10 -8.71 -2.32 4.51
C VAL A 10 -9.61 -2.28 3.27
N GLY A 11 -9.20 -3.01 2.22
CA GLY A 11 -9.79 -2.98 0.89
C GLY A 11 -9.16 -1.93 -0.05
N GLN A 12 -8.35 -1.01 0.45
CA GLN A 12 -7.64 -0.04 -0.37
C GLN A 12 -6.27 -0.53 -0.81
N ARG A 13 -5.79 0.01 -1.94
CA ARG A 13 -4.42 -0.23 -2.41
C ARG A 13 -3.45 0.58 -1.57
N ILE A 14 -2.45 -0.10 -1.00
CA ILE A 14 -1.40 0.50 -0.19
C ILE A 14 -0.02 0.20 -0.75
N SER A 15 0.94 1.03 -0.39
CA SER A 15 2.36 0.78 -0.54
C SER A 15 2.98 0.73 0.86
N LEU A 16 3.60 -0.39 1.16
CA LEU A 16 4.26 -0.66 2.42
C LEU A 16 5.74 -0.90 2.16
N ARG A 17 6.60 -0.33 3.00
CA ARG A 17 8.03 -0.60 3.06
C ARG A 17 8.35 -1.33 4.35
N ARG A 18 8.90 -2.54 4.23
CA ARG A 18 9.39 -3.35 5.37
C ARG A 18 10.90 -3.47 5.36
N ARG A 19 11.47 -3.63 6.54
CA ARG A 19 12.88 -4.00 6.72
C ARG A 19 12.99 -5.53 6.75
N LEU A 20 13.91 -6.06 5.97
CA LEU A 20 14.26 -7.48 5.96
C LEU A 20 15.27 -7.79 7.07
N PRO A 21 15.32 -9.04 7.57
CA PRO A 21 16.31 -9.44 8.57
C PRO A 21 17.76 -9.32 8.05
N THR A 22 17.97 -9.33 6.73
CA THR A 22 19.27 -9.07 6.08
C THR A 22 19.74 -7.62 6.20
N GLY A 23 18.89 -6.71 6.69
CA GLY A 23 19.15 -5.27 6.77
C GLY A 23 18.69 -4.47 5.55
N GLU A 24 18.24 -5.16 4.50
CA GLU A 24 17.69 -4.55 3.29
C GLU A 24 16.25 -4.07 3.49
N TYR A 25 15.76 -3.28 2.54
CA TYR A 25 14.37 -2.82 2.52
C TYR A 25 13.63 -3.46 1.36
N SER A 26 12.40 -3.91 1.63
CA SER A 26 11.52 -4.50 0.63
C SER A 26 10.23 -3.70 0.56
N ASP A 27 9.88 -3.26 -0.64
CA ASP A 27 8.65 -2.53 -0.91
C ASP A 27 7.57 -3.51 -1.41
N VAL A 28 6.39 -3.46 -0.79
CA VAL A 28 5.22 -4.29 -1.10
C VAL A 28 4.09 -3.35 -1.52
N VAL A 29 3.54 -3.58 -2.72
CA VAL A 29 2.39 -2.82 -3.23
C VAL A 29 1.26 -3.80 -3.52
N GLY A 30 0.11 -3.57 -2.89
CA GLY A 30 -1.04 -4.46 -3.00
C GLY A 30 -2.26 -3.89 -2.28
N VAL A 31 -3.32 -4.67 -2.23
CA VAL A 31 -4.53 -4.34 -1.47
C VAL A 31 -4.35 -4.79 -0.03
N LEU A 32 -4.65 -3.91 0.93
CA LEU A 32 -4.68 -4.30 2.34
C LEU A 32 -5.92 -5.16 2.59
N GLU A 33 -5.76 -6.48 2.74
CA GLU A 33 -6.91 -7.37 2.98
C GLU A 33 -7.31 -7.40 4.45
N SER A 34 -6.34 -7.26 5.35
CA SER A 34 -6.60 -7.24 6.78
C SER A 34 -5.47 -6.56 7.52
N TRP A 35 -5.80 -5.94 8.64
CA TRP A 35 -4.84 -5.45 9.62
C TRP A 35 -5.37 -5.76 11.00
N SER A 36 -4.73 -6.68 11.71
CA SER A 36 -5.10 -7.10 13.06
C SER A 36 -3.92 -7.79 13.74
N GLY A 37 -3.89 -7.77 15.07
CA GLY A 37 -2.83 -8.44 15.85
C GLY A 37 -1.41 -7.97 15.48
N GLY A 38 -1.29 -6.70 15.08
CA GLY A 38 -0.05 -6.10 14.60
C GLY A 38 0.56 -6.71 13.34
N THR A 39 -0.25 -7.39 12.53
CA THR A 39 0.16 -7.91 11.22
C THR A 39 -0.74 -7.36 10.14
N LEU A 40 -0.12 -6.85 9.07
CA LEU A 40 -0.79 -6.36 7.88
C LEU A 40 -0.74 -7.44 6.81
N ARG A 41 -1.90 -7.84 6.30
CA ARG A 41 -2.03 -8.82 5.23
C ARG A 41 -2.28 -8.10 3.93
N VAL A 42 -1.31 -8.13 3.03
CA VAL A 42 -1.34 -7.38 1.77
C VAL A 42 -1.39 -8.35 0.59
N ARG A 43 -2.46 -8.29 -0.20
CA ARG A 43 -2.59 -9.08 -1.43
C ARG A 43 -2.04 -8.32 -2.62
N ARG A 44 -1.01 -8.89 -3.23
CA ARG A 44 -0.37 -8.38 -4.44
C ARG A 44 -1.27 -8.60 -5.65
N ARG A 45 -0.97 -7.87 -6.72
CA ARG A 45 -1.69 -7.99 -8.00
C ARG A 45 -1.64 -9.41 -8.59
N ASP A 46 -0.54 -10.12 -8.34
CA ASP A 46 -0.35 -11.52 -8.77
C ASP A 46 -1.20 -12.54 -7.98
N GLY A 47 -1.94 -12.09 -6.96
CA GLY A 47 -2.70 -12.96 -6.08
C GLY A 47 -1.93 -13.47 -4.86
N GLU A 48 -0.61 -13.28 -4.82
CA GLU A 48 0.23 -13.57 -3.65
C GLU A 48 -0.20 -12.70 -2.45
N VAL A 49 -0.35 -13.33 -1.28
CA VAL A 49 -0.64 -12.64 -0.03
C VAL A 49 0.63 -12.57 0.80
N VAL A 50 0.99 -11.37 1.25
CA VAL A 50 2.17 -11.11 2.06
C VAL A 50 1.74 -10.59 3.42
N ASP A 51 2.07 -11.36 4.46
CA ASP A 51 1.91 -10.95 5.85
C ASP A 51 3.15 -10.14 6.27
N VAL A 52 2.91 -8.95 6.83
CA VAL A 52 3.96 -8.03 7.26
C VAL A 52 3.69 -7.61 8.71
N PRO A 53 4.55 -7.99 9.66
CA PRO A 53 4.43 -7.51 11.03
C PRO A 53 4.73 -6.01 11.11
N GLU A 54 3.97 -5.29 11.94
CA GLU A 54 4.15 -3.86 12.16
C GLU A 54 5.54 -3.52 12.72
N THR A 55 6.16 -4.48 13.42
CA THR A 55 7.49 -4.34 14.04
C THR A 55 8.62 -4.14 13.03
N ILE A 56 8.46 -4.66 11.81
CA ILE A 56 9.45 -4.50 10.71
C ILE A 56 9.00 -3.45 9.70
N MET A 57 7.79 -2.89 9.86
CA MET A 57 7.24 -1.90 8.96
C MET A 57 7.92 -0.55 9.19
N VAL A 58 8.46 0.04 8.13
CA VAL A 58 9.22 1.29 8.19
C VAL A 58 8.38 2.47 7.69
N ALA A 59 7.54 2.23 6.70
CA ALA A 59 6.60 3.20 6.17
C ALA A 59 5.43 2.48 5.52
N ALA A 60 4.25 3.09 5.58
CA ALA A 60 3.12 2.63 4.80
C ALA A 60 2.20 3.79 4.45
N LYS A 61 1.67 3.79 3.23
CA LYS A 61 0.76 4.82 2.73
C LYS A 61 -0.31 4.22 1.83
N VAL A 62 -1.50 4.82 1.85
CA VAL A 62 -2.53 4.53 0.86
C VAL A 62 -2.08 5.06 -0.49
N VAL A 63 -2.20 4.24 -1.53
CA VAL A 63 -1.93 4.62 -2.91
C VAL A 63 -3.29 4.71 -3.62
N PRO A 64 -3.80 5.93 -3.87
CA PRO A 64 -5.05 6.07 -4.60
C PRO A 64 -4.89 5.49 -6.02
N PRO A 65 -5.96 4.91 -6.59
CA PRO A 65 -5.96 4.54 -7.99
C PRO A 65 -5.64 5.78 -8.85
N ARG A 66 -4.95 5.55 -9.97
CA ARG A 66 -4.50 6.63 -10.86
C ARG A 66 -5.71 7.52 -11.20
N PRO A 67 -5.64 8.84 -10.98
CA PRO A 67 -6.76 9.72 -11.30
C PRO A 67 -7.09 9.62 -12.80
N PRO A 68 -8.38 9.73 -13.18
CA PRO A 68 -8.77 9.65 -14.58
C PRO A 68 -8.07 10.76 -15.39
N PRO A 69 -7.73 10.49 -16.67
CA PRO A 69 -7.12 11.51 -17.51
C PRO A 69 -8.07 12.70 -17.62
N ARG A 70 -7.62 13.89 -17.17
CA ARG A 70 -8.33 15.14 -17.37
C ARG A 70 -8.41 15.40 -18.87
N ARG A 71 -9.60 15.17 -19.45
CA ARG A 71 -9.94 15.59 -20.81
C ARG A 71 -9.90 17.12 -20.80
N ARG A 72 -8.84 17.72 -21.35
CA ARG A 72 -8.83 19.17 -21.60
C ARG A 72 -10.00 19.45 -22.56
N PRO A 73 -10.92 20.36 -22.27
CA PRO A 73 -11.80 20.86 -23.32
C PRO A 73 -10.89 21.51 -24.37
N ARG A 74 -10.99 21.02 -25.61
CA ARG A 74 -10.44 21.71 -26.76
C ARG A 74 -11.37 22.91 -26.94
N ASP A 75 -10.86 24.08 -26.57
CA ASP A 75 -11.40 25.37 -26.97
C ASP A 75 -11.33 25.39 -28.51
N ASP A 76 -12.49 25.36 -29.15
CA ASP A 76 -12.64 25.60 -30.59
C ASP A 76 -13.44 26.90 -30.67
N GLY A 77 -12.70 27.98 -30.92
CA GLY A 77 -13.18 29.35 -31.07
C GLY A 77 -12.40 30.03 -32.18
#